data_AF-F2KMG3-F1
#
_entry.id   AF-F2KMG3-F1
#
_cell.length_a   1.000
_cell.length_b   1.000
_cell.length_c   1.000
_cell.angle_alpha   90.00
_cell.angle_beta   90.00
_cell.angle_gamma   90.00
#
_symmetry.space_group_name_H-M   'P 1'
#
loop_
_entity.id
_entity.type
_entity.pdbx_description
1 polymer ?
#
loop_
_entity_poly.entity_id
_entity_poly.type
_entity_poly.pdbx_seq_one_letter_code
_entity_poly.pdbx_strand_id
1 'polypeptide(L)'
;MSGEIVLLVGLFLAAWFFNSKLLKLATLAVFFFIPVVVGAVQFDLSSAYVSSVVAWWLQDLTQLIVQQALQQIQNSLTSVLPGLT
;
A
#
# COMPACT_ATOMS: atom_id res chain seq x y z
N MET A 1 2.52 12.62 3.18
CA MET A 1 1.84 11.40 3.68
C MET A 1 2.30 10.12 2.94
N SER A 2 3.45 10.14 2.24
CA SER A 2 3.87 9.00 1.39
C SER A 2 5.01 8.19 2.00
N GLY A 3 5.70 8.71 3.02
CA GLY A 3 6.85 8.05 3.66
C GLY A 3 6.44 7.10 4.78
N GLU A 4 5.39 7.43 5.54
CA GLU A 4 4.98 6.63 6.70
C GLU A 4 4.38 5.28 6.30
N ILE A 5 3.64 5.24 5.19
CA ILE A 5 3.01 4.02 4.66
C ILE A 5 4.09 3.04 4.18
N VAL A 6 5.12 3.54 3.49
CA VAL A 6 6.24 2.70 3.01
C VAL A 6 7.03 2.11 4.17
N LEU A 7 7.23 2.87 5.24
CA LEU A 7 7.88 2.40 6.46
C LEU A 7 7.06 1.32 7.18
N LEU A 8 5.73 1.49 7.24
CA LEU A 8 4.82 0.49 7.80
C LEU A 8 4.82 -0.81 7.00
N VAL A 9 4.82 -0.72 5.66
CA VAL A 9 4.91 -1.90 4.77
C VAL A 9 6.29 -2.58 4.89
N GLY A 10 7.37 -1.81 4.99
CA GLY A 10 8.72 -2.34 5.21
C GLY A 10 8.86 -3.05 6.57
N LEU A 11 8.33 -2.44 7.63
CA LEU A 11 8.26 -3.06 8.96
C LEU A 11 7.37 -4.31 8.99
N PHE A 12 6.27 -4.31 8.23
CA PHE A 12 5.39 -5.46 8.07
C PHE A 12 6.13 -6.65 7.44
N LEU A 13 6.86 -6.41 6.35
CA LEU A 13 7.67 -7.43 5.68
C LEU A 13 8.84 -7.91 6.53
N ALA A 14 9.53 -7.00 7.22
CA ALA A 14 10.60 -7.34 8.16
C ALA A 14 10.06 -8.19 9.33
N ALA A 15 8.92 -7.81 9.89
CA ALA A 15 8.28 -8.53 10.98
C ALA A 15 7.82 -9.94 10.59
N TRP A 16 7.51 -10.18 9.30
CA TRP A 16 7.17 -11.51 8.81
C TRP A 16 8.39 -12.44 8.70
N PHE A 17 9.57 -11.86 8.45
CA PHE A 17 10.86 -12.56 8.44
C PHE A 17 11.37 -12.90 9.84
N PHE A 18 11.02 -12.10 10.86
CA PHE A 18 11.26 -12.47 12.25
C PHE A 18 10.23 -13.52 12.69
N ASN A 19 10.70 -14.68 13.17
CA ASN A 19 9.88 -15.85 13.55
C ASN A 19 9.00 -15.64 14.82
N SER A 20 8.66 -14.39 15.14
CA SER A 20 7.88 -14.01 16.31
C SER A 20 6.39 -13.98 15.96
N LYS A 21 5.63 -14.92 16.55
CA LYS A 21 4.16 -15.03 16.40
C LYS A 21 3.43 -13.75 16.81
N LEU A 22 3.99 -13.03 17.77
CA LEU A 22 3.44 -11.80 18.34
C LEU A 22 3.53 -10.63 17.35
N LEU A 23 4.66 -10.53 16.66
CA LEU A 23 4.89 -9.48 15.66
C LEU A 23 3.99 -9.68 14.44
N LYS A 24 3.79 -10.94 14.01
CA LYS A 24 2.86 -11.32 12.93
C LYS A 24 1.40 -10.98 13.26
N LEU A 25 0.98 -11.18 14.51
CA LEU A 25 -0.37 -10.85 14.97
C LEU A 25 -0.58 -9.33 15.03
N ALA A 26 0.39 -8.59 15.56
CA ALA A 26 0.34 -7.13 15.61
C ALA A 26 0.29 -6.53 14.20
N THR A 27 1.11 -7.02 13.28
CA THR A 27 1.10 -6.55 11.89
C THR A 27 -0.19 -6.90 11.17
N LEU A 28 -0.74 -8.10 11.39
CA LEU A 28 -2.05 -8.45 10.85
C LEU A 28 -3.14 -7.51 11.39
N ALA A 29 -3.15 -7.24 12.70
CA ALA A 29 -4.11 -6.32 13.31
C ALA A 29 -4.01 -4.92 12.70
N VAL A 30 -2.80 -4.40 12.50
CA VAL A 30 -2.55 -3.11 11.85
C VAL A 30 -3.05 -3.11 10.40
N PHE A 31 -2.80 -4.17 9.64
CA PHE A 31 -3.25 -4.30 8.26
C PHE A 31 -4.78 -4.17 8.12
N PHE A 32 -5.54 -4.74 9.05
CA PHE A 32 -6.99 -4.60 9.09
C PHE A 32 -7.46 -3.24 9.64
N PHE A 33 -6.74 -2.68 10.61
CA PHE A 33 -7.12 -1.42 11.24
C PHE A 33 -6.83 -0.17 10.40
N ILE A 34 -5.76 -0.14 9.60
CA ILE A 34 -5.39 1.04 8.79
C ILE A 34 -6.56 1.55 7.93
N PRO A 35 -7.23 0.72 7.09
CA PRO A 35 -8.35 1.18 6.27
C PRO A 35 -9.54 1.72 7.09
N VAL A 36 -9.70 1.24 8.33
CA VAL A 36 -10.74 1.74 9.25
C VAL A 36 -10.35 3.10 9.81
N VAL A 37 -9.10 3.26 10.25
CA VAL A 37 -8.58 4.50 10.84
C VAL A 37 -8.57 5.63 9.82
N VAL A 38 -8.26 5.35 8.55
CA VAL A 38 -8.32 6.35 7.47
C VAL A 38 -9.74 6.61 6.95
N GLY A 39 -10.75 5.93 7.50
CA GLY A 39 -12.16 6.09 7.14
C GLY A 39 -12.54 5.50 5.79
N ALA A 40 -11.70 4.65 5.20
CA ALA A 40 -11.94 4.05 3.90
C ALA A 40 -12.81 2.80 3.95
N VAL A 41 -12.80 2.07 5.06
CA VAL A 41 -13.64 0.88 5.29
C VAL A 41 -14.34 1.02 6.64
N GLN A 42 -15.66 0.77 6.68
CA GLN A 42 -16.38 0.69 7.96
C GLN A 42 -16.07 -0.64 8.64
N PHE A 43 -15.76 -0.57 9.94
CA PHE A 43 -15.57 -1.78 10.74
C PHE A 43 -16.91 -2.48 10.92
N ASP A 44 -16.99 -3.72 10.47
CA ASP A 44 -18.14 -4.59 10.60
C ASP A 44 -17.68 -6.02 10.91
N LEU A 45 -18.46 -6.78 11.68
CA LEU A 45 -18.11 -8.16 12.08
C LEU A 45 -18.45 -9.20 10.99
N SER A 46 -18.98 -8.78 9.85
CA SER A 46 -19.29 -9.65 8.71
C SER A 46 -18.05 -10.05 7.93
N SER A 47 -18.17 -11.15 7.19
CA SER A 47 -17.15 -11.58 6.21
C SER A 47 -16.90 -10.56 5.10
N ALA A 48 -17.84 -9.63 4.88
CA ALA A 48 -17.67 -8.54 3.92
C ALA A 48 -16.59 -7.54 4.35
N TYR A 49 -16.36 -7.35 5.65
CA TYR A 49 -15.30 -6.47 6.13
C TYR A 49 -13.91 -6.90 5.61
N VAL A 50 -13.61 -8.20 5.66
CA VAL A 50 -12.34 -8.72 5.18
C VAL A 50 -12.17 -8.47 3.68
N SER A 51 -13.22 -8.67 2.88
CA SER A 51 -13.14 -8.41 1.44
C SER A 51 -12.99 -6.92 1.13
N SER A 52 -13.66 -6.03 1.88
CA SER A 52 -13.52 -4.57 1.75
C SER A 52 -12.11 -4.08 2.10
N VAL A 53 -11.53 -4.57 3.20
CA VAL A 53 -10.14 -4.26 3.58
C VAL A 53 -9.17 -4.68 2.49
N VAL A 54 -9.28 -5.92 2.00
CA VAL A 54 -8.40 -6.44 0.95
C VAL A 54 -8.58 -5.67 -0.36
N ALA A 55 -9.83 -5.36 -0.75
CA ALA A 55 -10.13 -4.58 -1.94
C ALA A 55 -9.53 -3.17 -1.86
N TRP A 56 -9.59 -2.53 -0.69
CA TRP A 56 -8.96 -1.22 -0.47
C TRP A 56 -7.45 -1.28 -0.67
N TRP A 57 -6.77 -2.27 -0.06
CA TRP A 57 -5.32 -2.45 -0.25
C TRP A 57 -4.96 -2.71 -1.71
N LEU A 58 -5.72 -3.55 -2.41
CA LEU A 58 -5.53 -3.79 -3.85
C LEU A 58 -5.67 -2.52 -4.68
N GLN A 59 -6.68 -1.70 -4.37
CA GLN A 59 -6.93 -0.45 -5.08
C GLN A 59 -5.80 0.57 -4.83
N ASP A 60 -5.35 0.71 -3.58
CA ASP A 60 -4.25 1.61 -3.21
C ASP A 60 -2.93 1.21 -3.89
N LEU A 61 -2.60 -0.09 -3.86
CA LEU A 61 -1.43 -0.64 -4.57
C LEU A 61 -1.53 -0.43 -6.09
N THR A 62 -2.73 -0.60 -6.66
CA THR A 62 -2.94 -0.40 -8.10
C THR A 62 -2.71 1.06 -8.47
N GLN A 63 -3.19 2.01 -7.67
CA GLN A 63 -2.94 3.44 -7.91
C GLN A 63 -1.46 3.79 -7.79
N LEU A 64 -0.75 3.24 -6.81
CA LEU A 64 0.69 3.43 -6.66
C LEU A 64 1.46 2.92 -7.88
N ILE A 65 1.14 1.73 -8.38
CA ILE A 65 1.79 1.15 -9.56
C ILE A 65 1.50 1.99 -10.80
N VAL A 66 0.25 2.41 -11.01
CA VAL A 66 -0.13 3.24 -12.16
C VAL A 66 0.57 4.59 -12.12
N GLN A 67 0.63 5.24 -10.96
CA GLN A 67 1.35 6.51 -10.82
C GLN A 67 2.85 6.35 -11.10
N GLN A 68 3.49 5.29 -10.60
CA GLN A 68 4.89 5.01 -10.90
C GLN A 68 5.12 4.75 -12.40
N ALA A 69 4.23 4.00 -13.05
CA ALA A 69 4.31 3.75 -14.49
C ALA A 69 4.16 5.05 -15.30
N LEU A 70 3.19 5.89 -14.96
CA LEU A 70 3.01 7.21 -15.59
C LEU A 70 4.24 8.12 -15.38
N GLN A 71 4.81 8.12 -14.18
CA GLN A 71 6.03 8.88 -13.86
C GLN A 71 7.22 8.40 -14.72
N GLN A 72 7.39 7.09 -14.91
CA GLN A 72 8.44 6.54 -15.76
C GLN A 72 8.25 6.91 -17.23
N ILE A 73 7.00 6.91 -17.71
CA ILE A 73 6.67 7.32 -19.09
C ILE A 73 6.98 8.80 -19.28
N GLN A 74 6.57 9.67 -18.34
CA GLN A 74 6.88 11.10 -18.40
C GLN A 74 8.40 11.35 -18.44
N ASN A 75 9.15 10.71 -17.55
CA ASN A 75 10.61 10.83 -17.50
C ASN A 75 11.26 10.38 -18.83
N SER A 76 10.72 9.34 -19.46
CA SER A 76 11.19 8.86 -20.77
C SER A 76 10.85 9.82 -21.91
N LEU A 77 9.70 10.49 -21.88
CA LEU A 77 9.34 11.48 -22.90
C LEU A 77 10.19 12.75 -22.78
N THR A 78 10.48 13.19 -21.56
CA THR A 78 11.35 14.36 -21.33
C THR A 78 12.82 14.12 -21.67
N SER A 79 13.29 12.87 -21.69
CA SER A 79 14.69 12.55 -22.07
C SER A 79 14.89 12.41 -23.58
N VAL A 80 13.82 12.23 -24.36
CA VAL A 80 13.88 12.07 -25.82
C VAL A 80 13.66 13.41 -26.56
N LEU A 81 12.97 14.37 -25.95
CA LEU A 81 12.76 15.72 -26.51
C LEU A 81 13.97 16.68 -26.59
N PRO A 82 15.07 16.58 -25.81
CA PRO A 82 16.19 17.52 -25.91
C PRO A 82 17.02 17.35 -27.20
N GLY A 83 16.74 16.35 -28.03
CA GLY A 83 17.42 16.10 -29.31
C GLY A 83 16.71 16.67 -30.55
N LEU A 84 15.62 17.43 -30.39
CA LEU A 84 14.82 17.97 -31.51
C LEU A 84 14.79 19.52 -31.56
N THR A 85 15.60 20.21 -30.74
CA THR A 85 15.82 21.67 -30.84
C THR A 85 17.17 21.98 -31.45
#